data_AF-A0A1Y5YCP9-F1
#
_entry.id   AF-A0A1Y5YCP9-F1
#
_cell.length_a   1.000
_cell.length_b   1.000
_cell.length_c   1.000
_cell.angle_alpha   90.00
_cell.angle_beta   90.00
_cell.angle_gamma   90.00
#
_symmetry.space_group_name_H-M   'P 1'
#
loop_
_entity.id
_entity.type
_entity.pdbx_description
1 polymer ?
#
loop_
_entity_poly.entity_id
_entity_poly.type
_entity_poly.pdbx_seq_one_letter_code
_entity_poly.pdbx_strand_id
1 'polypeptide(L)'
;MTSTPPAGNDPVRNAILAAIDRLLAGTPLRSTGRLSISQLAIEADVKRWHLTHQHLDLKELFQARVKAAGGAPAVFSRDLTDYEKLKAKHAKLLAHCTELEERL
;
A
#
# COMPACT_ATOMS: atom_id res chain seq x y z
N MET A 1 -29.78 -28.41 21.34
CA MET A 1 -29.81 -27.91 19.94
C MET A 1 -29.34 -26.46 19.94
N THR A 2 -28.03 -26.21 20.00
CA THR A 2 -27.45 -24.87 19.81
C THR A 2 -26.07 -25.04 19.18
N SER A 3 -26.04 -25.05 17.85
CA SER A 3 -24.80 -25.09 17.07
C SER A 3 -24.20 -23.68 17.02
N THR A 4 -23.09 -23.51 17.74
CA THR A 4 -22.14 -22.40 17.52
C THR A 4 -21.64 -22.46 16.08
N PRO A 5 -21.72 -21.39 15.26
CA PRO A 5 -21.15 -21.41 13.92
C PRO A 5 -19.62 -21.39 14.02
N PRO A 6 -18.90 -22.12 13.13
CA PRO A 6 -17.44 -22.17 13.16
C PRO A 6 -16.87 -20.77 12.88
N ALA A 7 -15.83 -20.41 13.63
CA ALA A 7 -15.09 -19.13 13.57
C ALA A 7 -14.32 -18.88 12.25
N GLY A 8 -14.82 -19.38 11.11
CA GLY A 8 -14.07 -19.49 9.85
C GLY A 8 -14.62 -18.70 8.66
N ASN A 9 -15.69 -17.91 8.78
CA ASN A 9 -16.30 -17.26 7.61
C ASN A 9 -16.73 -15.81 7.87
N ASP A 10 -15.86 -14.99 8.45
CA ASP A 10 -16.06 -13.55 8.45
C ASP A 10 -15.47 -12.94 7.17
N PRO A 11 -16.30 -12.57 6.17
CA PRO A 11 -15.81 -12.01 4.91
C PRO A 11 -15.10 -10.67 5.11
N VAL A 12 -15.49 -9.90 6.14
CA VAL A 12 -14.88 -8.61 6.47
C VAL A 12 -13.46 -8.85 6.97
N ARG A 13 -13.26 -9.82 7.86
CA ARG A 13 -11.94 -10.22 8.35
C ARG A 13 -11.02 -10.66 7.21
N ASN A 14 -11.52 -11.49 6.30
CA ASN A 14 -10.76 -11.96 5.16
C ASN A 14 -10.38 -10.83 4.20
N ALA A 15 -11.29 -9.88 3.96
CA ALA A 15 -11.02 -8.69 3.15
C ALA A 15 -9.93 -7.82 3.78
N ILE A 16 -9.97 -7.61 5.10
CA ILE A 16 -8.96 -6.86 5.84
C ILE A 16 -7.59 -7.54 5.76
N LEU A 17 -7.51 -8.86 5.96
CA LEU A 17 -6.25 -9.61 5.85
C LEU A 17 -5.64 -9.50 4.45
N ALA A 18 -6.45 -9.72 3.41
CA ALA A 18 -5.97 -9.58 2.03
C ALA A 18 -5.49 -8.15 1.72
N ALA A 19 -6.16 -7.14 2.26
CA ALA A 19 -5.75 -5.74 2.12
C ALA A 19 -4.43 -5.43 2.84
N ILE A 20 -4.19 -6.01 4.03
CA ILE A 20 -2.92 -5.89 4.76
C ILE A 20 -1.77 -6.41 3.89
N ASP A 21 -1.92 -7.61 3.32
CA ASP A 21 -0.88 -8.23 2.52
C ASP A 21 -0.56 -7.40 1.26
N ARG A 22 -1.59 -6.89 0.57
CA ARG A 22 -1.41 -5.99 -0.59
C ARG A 22 -0.71 -4.68 -0.25
N LEU A 23 -1.09 -4.03 0.86
CA LEU A 23 -0.47 -2.78 1.30
C LEU A 23 1.01 -2.96 1.63
N LEU A 24 1.35 -4.04 2.34
CA LEU A 24 2.73 -4.34 2.71
C LEU A 24 3.57 -4.77 1.51
N ALA A 25 2.99 -5.52 0.55
CA ALA A 25 3.64 -5.88 -0.71
C ALA A 25 3.82 -4.71 -1.67
N GLY A 26 3.14 -3.58 -1.40
CA GLY A 26 3.16 -2.42 -2.28
C GLY A 26 2.38 -2.63 -3.59
N THR A 27 1.29 -3.37 -3.53
CA THR A 27 0.37 -3.57 -4.66
C THR A 27 -1.07 -3.22 -4.26
N PRO A 28 -1.34 -1.98 -3.80
CA PRO A 28 -2.70 -1.55 -3.46
C PRO A 28 -3.60 -1.54 -4.70
N LEU A 29 -4.87 -1.88 -4.52
CA LEU A 29 -5.88 -1.89 -5.59
C LEU A 29 -6.82 -0.68 -5.52
N ARG A 30 -7.15 -0.23 -4.29
CA ARG A 30 -8.18 0.80 -4.06
C ARG A 30 -7.64 2.00 -3.30
N SER A 31 -6.55 1.81 -2.57
CA SER A 31 -5.93 2.81 -1.73
C SER A 31 -4.70 3.44 -2.39
N THR A 32 -4.20 4.51 -1.77
CA THR A 32 -2.96 5.20 -2.19
C THR A 32 -1.68 4.45 -1.80
N GLY A 33 -1.77 3.28 -1.16
CA GLY A 33 -0.61 2.52 -0.69
C GLY A 33 0.01 3.02 0.62
N ARG A 34 -0.45 4.15 1.18
CA ARG A 34 0.04 4.64 2.47
C ARG A 34 -0.33 3.67 3.59
N LEU A 35 0.64 3.33 4.43
CA LEU A 35 0.47 2.39 5.55
C LEU A 35 -0.27 3.03 6.75
N SER A 36 -1.56 3.30 6.59
CA SER A 36 -2.41 3.87 7.63
C SER A 36 -3.73 3.10 7.77
N ILE A 37 -4.35 3.16 8.95
CA ILE A 37 -5.62 2.46 9.23
C ILE A 37 -6.74 2.90 8.29
N SER A 38 -6.80 4.19 7.96
CA SER A 38 -7.80 4.72 7.03
C SER A 38 -7.64 4.14 5.63
N GLN A 39 -6.39 4.00 5.17
CA GLN A 39 -6.09 3.42 3.86
C GLN A 39 -6.28 1.91 3.85
N LEU A 40 -6.02 1.22 4.97
CA LEU A 40 -6.37 -0.19 5.11
C LEU A 40 -7.88 -0.42 5.00
N ALA A 41 -8.71 0.44 5.61
CA ALA A 41 -10.15 0.36 5.48
C ALA A 41 -10.61 0.54 4.02
N ILE A 42 -10.05 1.54 3.33
CA ILE A 42 -10.31 1.79 1.90
C ILE A 42 -9.87 0.60 1.03
N GLU A 43 -8.67 0.06 1.30
CA GLU A 43 -8.11 -1.07 0.54
C GLU A 43 -8.92 -2.36 0.72
N ALA A 44 -9.46 -2.58 1.91
CA ALA A 44 -10.33 -3.70 2.24
C ALA A 44 -11.79 -3.50 1.79
N ASP A 45 -12.16 -2.30 1.32
CA ASP A 45 -13.53 -1.93 0.98
C ASP A 45 -14.51 -2.04 2.17
N VAL A 46 -14.05 -1.63 3.35
CA VAL A 46 -14.81 -1.71 4.61
C VAL A 46 -14.83 -0.37 5.34
N LYS A 47 -15.83 -0.17 6.20
CA LYS A 47 -15.87 1.00 7.09
C LYS A 47 -14.76 0.93 8.13
N ARG A 48 -14.13 2.07 8.43
CA ARG A 48 -13.07 2.19 9.46
C ARG A 48 -13.49 1.67 10.84
N TRP A 49 -14.79 1.75 11.17
CA TRP A 49 -15.34 1.22 12.42
C TRP A 49 -15.01 -0.26 12.65
N HIS A 50 -14.95 -1.07 11.59
CA HIS A 50 -14.55 -2.48 11.71
C HIS A 50 -13.15 -2.61 12.30
N LEU A 51 -12.20 -1.74 11.96
CA LEU A 51 -10.83 -1.76 12.49
C LEU A 51 -10.67 -1.11 13.87
N THR A 52 -11.68 -0.40 14.36
CA THR A 52 -11.61 0.29 15.66
C THR A 52 -12.48 -0.35 16.74
N HIS A 53 -13.50 -1.13 16.37
CA HIS A 53 -14.46 -1.71 17.32
C HIS A 53 -14.69 -3.21 17.15
N GLN A 54 -14.50 -3.80 15.96
CA GLN A 54 -14.79 -5.23 15.73
C GLN A 54 -13.53 -6.08 15.58
N HIS A 55 -12.57 -5.62 14.79
CA HIS A 55 -11.33 -6.30 14.41
C HIS A 55 -10.11 -5.50 14.88
N LEU A 56 -10.07 -5.20 16.18
CA LEU A 56 -8.93 -4.48 16.77
C LEU A 56 -7.63 -5.30 16.64
N ASP A 57 -7.74 -6.63 16.71
CA ASP A 57 -6.65 -7.57 16.49
C ASP A 57 -5.97 -7.35 15.13
N LEU A 58 -6.76 -7.11 14.07
CA LEU A 58 -6.24 -6.87 12.73
C LEU A 58 -5.59 -5.50 12.59
N LYS A 59 -6.12 -4.48 13.28
CA LYS A 59 -5.49 -3.17 13.37
C LYS A 59 -4.11 -3.28 14.04
N GLU A 60 -4.03 -3.99 15.16
CA GLU A 60 -2.78 -4.19 15.90
C GLU A 60 -1.77 -5.00 15.08
N LEU A 61 -2.21 -6.09 14.45
CA LEU A 61 -1.40 -6.89 13.53
C LEU A 61 -0.84 -6.04 12.40
N PHE A 62 -1.66 -5.20 11.78
CA PHE A 62 -1.21 -4.30 10.72
C PHE A 62 -0.14 -3.33 11.25
N GLN A 63 -0.40 -2.65 12.37
CA GLN A 63 0.55 -1.72 12.97
C GLN A 63 1.89 -2.39 13.33
N ALA A 64 1.84 -3.61 13.88
CA ALA A 64 3.03 -4.39 14.20
C ALA A 64 3.84 -4.74 12.94
N ARG A 65 3.17 -5.19 11.86
CA ARG A 65 3.84 -5.49 10.59
C ARG A 65 4.43 -4.25 9.92
N VAL A 66 3.72 -3.13 9.93
CA VAL A 66 4.22 -1.85 9.40
C VAL A 66 5.47 -1.41 10.15
N LYS A 67 5.48 -1.55 11.50
CA LYS A 67 6.65 -1.25 12.33
C LYS A 67 7.82 -2.18 12.01
N ALA A 68 7.56 -3.48 11.86
CA ALA A 68 8.60 -4.47 11.49
C ALA A 68 9.20 -4.19 10.10
N ALA A 69 8.40 -3.67 9.16
CA ALA A 69 8.84 -3.28 7.82
C ALA A 69 9.55 -1.91 7.75
N GLY A 70 9.78 -1.24 8.88
CA GLY A 70 10.45 0.07 8.90
C GLY A 70 9.57 1.26 8.49
N GLY A 71 8.25 1.09 8.44
CA GLY A 71 7.29 2.18 8.23
C GLY A 71 7.13 2.70 6.80
N ALA A 72 7.96 2.24 5.85
CA ALA A 72 7.86 2.60 4.44
C ALA A 72 7.20 1.46 3.63
N PRO A 73 6.07 1.69 2.95
CA PRO A 73 5.52 0.72 2.01
C PRO A 73 6.44 0.55 0.80
N ALA A 74 6.49 -0.68 0.29
CA ALA A 74 7.29 -1.03 -0.88
C ALA A 74 6.94 -0.21 -2.14
N VAL A 75 5.70 0.32 -2.24
CA VAL A 75 5.29 1.24 -3.33
C VAL A 75 6.22 2.45 -3.41
N PHE A 76 6.51 3.10 -2.27
CA PHE A 76 7.33 4.30 -2.28
C PHE A 76 8.78 3.98 -2.66
N SER A 77 9.29 2.80 -2.28
CA SER A 77 10.60 2.34 -2.75
C SER A 77 10.63 2.21 -4.27
N ARG A 78 9.55 1.71 -4.90
CA ARG A 78 9.44 1.61 -6.35
C ARG A 78 9.34 2.99 -7.01
N ASP A 79 8.49 3.87 -6.49
CA ASP A 79 8.29 5.24 -7.02
C ASP A 79 9.58 6.06 -6.96
N LEU A 80 10.38 5.92 -5.88
CA LEU A 80 11.70 6.53 -5.76
C LEU A 80 12.61 6.09 -6.91
N THR A 81 12.69 4.78 -7.20
CA THR A 81 13.52 4.27 -8.29
C THR A 81 13.05 4.74 -9.66
N ASP A 82 11.73 4.84 -9.87
CA ASP A 82 11.18 5.26 -11.16
C ASP A 82 11.32 6.78 -11.37
N TYR A 83 11.22 7.57 -10.31
CA TYR A 83 11.53 9.01 -10.33
C TYR A 83 13.00 9.27 -10.69
N GLU A 84 13.94 8.52 -10.09
CA GLU A 84 15.36 8.63 -10.42
C GLU A 84 15.64 8.28 -11.88
N LYS A 85 15.05 7.20 -12.39
CA LYS A 85 15.15 6.82 -13.82
C LYS A 85 14.58 7.92 -14.72
N LEU A 86 13.45 8.50 -14.35
CA LEU A 86 12.80 9.55 -15.15
C LEU A 86 13.64 10.82 -15.18
N LYS A 87 14.19 11.23 -14.02
CA LYS A 87 15.12 12.37 -13.92
C LYS A 87 16.38 12.15 -14.77
N ALA A 88 16.94 10.94 -14.78
CA ALA A 88 18.08 10.60 -15.63
C ALA A 88 17.74 10.68 -17.12
N LYS A 89 16.56 10.22 -17.54
CA LYS A 89 16.09 10.35 -18.93
C LYS A 89 15.91 11.81 -19.33
N HIS A 90 15.34 12.64 -18.44
CA HIS A 90 15.18 14.06 -18.69
C HIS A 90 16.52 14.78 -18.85
N ALA A 91 17.50 14.48 -17.99
CA ALA A 91 18.85 15.03 -18.11
C ALA A 91 19.52 14.67 -19.44
N LYS A 92 19.37 13.42 -19.90
CA LYS A 92 19.86 12.98 -21.22
C LYS A 92 19.17 13.72 -22.37
N LEU A 93 17.85 13.92 -22.27
CA LEU A 93 17.11 14.63 -23.30
C LEU A 93 17.54 16.09 -23.39
N LEU A 94 17.73 16.78 -22.26
CA LEU A 94 18.25 18.14 -22.23
C LEU A 94 19.64 18.23 -22.88
N ALA A 95 20.55 17.31 -22.54
CA ALA A 95 21.90 17.29 -23.12
C ALA A 95 21.86 17.08 -24.65
N HIS A 96 20.94 16.25 -25.13
CA HIS A 96 20.76 16.04 -26.57
C HIS A 96 20.16 17.26 -27.28
N CYS A 97 19.22 17.97 -26.63
CA CYS A 97 18.68 19.22 -27.17
C CYS A 97 19.77 20.29 -27.27
N THR A 98 20.60 20.45 -26.24
CA THR A 98 21.70 21.43 -26.28
C THR A 98 22.72 21.11 -27.36
N GLU A 99 23.07 19.83 -27.55
CA GLU A 99 23.98 19.41 -28.62
C GLU A 99 23.41 19.71 -30.02
N LEU A 100 22.10 19.52 -30.23
CA LEU A 100 21.45 19.84 -31.49
C LEU A 100 21.40 21.35 -31.75
N GLU A 101 21.16 22.15 -30.71
CA GLU A 101 21.17 23.61 -30.78
C GLU A 101 22.56 24.16 -31.12
N GLU A 102 23.64 23.55 -30.61
CA GLU A 102 25.02 23.95 -30.93
C GLU A 102 25.47 23.56 -32.35
N ARG A 103 24.71 22.70 -33.03
CA ARG A 103 25.00 22.23 -34.41
C ARG A 103 24.31 23.03 -35.51
N LEU A 104 23.47 24.01 -35.15
CA LEU A 104 22.76 24.94 -36.03
C LEU A 104 23.53 26.26 -36.17
#